data_AF-A0A167W948-F1
#
_entry.id   AF-A0A167W948-F1
#
_cell.length_a   1.000
_cell.length_b   1.000
_cell.length_c   1.000
_cell.angle_alpha   90.00
_cell.angle_beta   90.00
_cell.angle_gamma   90.00
#
_symmetry.space_group_name_H-M   'P 1'
#
loop_
_entity.id
_entity.type
_entity.pdbx_description
1 polymer ?
#
loop_
_entity_poly.entity_id
_entity_poly.type
_entity_poly.pdbx_seq_one_letter_code
_entity_poly.pdbx_strand_id
1 'polypeptide(L)'
;MGVPRSWFPSGLDEGDTVTLNKPTRSEWIIDKMVNTHSHQCELQSADSYASVLFTCHNAADGQEAFIRVYVQVPHTGYEHADQATRAREATDFTPPELKAYEFLTKKGSQNTPQLLAYKRGSQDRSGVVPRGHITWIVWEKVPGKRLGDYKSAFVYWDMDCEQRKRVREAFLREFPAAKKMGYFPNAARPRNLVWDEEAGALYFVGFRDAMPFKAKGTFGEEWFPRFDLAKPPQRHYRSNRDYNGDISDWQL
;
A
#
# COMPACT_ATOMS: atom_id res chain seq x y z
N MET A 1 -8.49 -15.52 -10.11
CA MET A 1 -8.38 -15.09 -11.52
C MET A 1 -7.55 -13.82 -11.56
N GLY A 2 -6.62 -13.70 -12.52
CA GLY A 2 -5.84 -12.48 -12.71
C GLY A 2 -6.72 -11.35 -13.23
N VAL A 3 -6.30 -10.10 -13.01
CA VAL A 3 -7.00 -8.93 -13.55
C VAL A 3 -6.76 -8.86 -15.07
N PRO A 4 -7.79 -8.73 -15.92
CA PRO A 4 -7.61 -8.64 -17.37
C PRO A 4 -6.74 -7.45 -17.79
N ARG A 5 -5.72 -7.67 -18.64
CA ARG A 5 -4.88 -6.58 -19.18
C ARG A 5 -5.70 -5.55 -19.95
N SER A 6 -6.80 -5.98 -20.57
CA SER A 6 -7.75 -5.14 -21.31
C SER A 6 -8.46 -4.10 -20.46
N TRP A 7 -8.40 -4.20 -19.12
CA TRP A 7 -8.96 -3.20 -18.22
C TRP A 7 -8.05 -1.99 -18.01
N PHE A 8 -6.77 -2.11 -18.33
CA PHE A 8 -5.80 -1.05 -18.17
C PHE A 8 -5.51 -0.37 -19.52
N PRO A 9 -5.20 0.93 -19.54
CA PRO A 9 -4.83 1.62 -20.78
C PRO A 9 -3.56 1.01 -21.41
N SER A 10 -3.34 1.30 -22.69
CA SER A 10 -2.03 1.10 -23.33
C SER A 10 -0.98 2.02 -22.71
N GLY A 11 0.30 1.80 -23.01
CA GLY A 11 1.39 2.64 -22.46
C GLY A 11 1.70 2.33 -20.99
N LEU A 12 1.63 1.05 -20.61
CA LEU A 12 1.97 0.56 -19.26
C LEU A 12 2.95 -0.62 -19.32
N ASP A 13 3.73 -0.71 -20.39
CA ASP A 13 4.75 -1.72 -20.59
C ASP A 13 6.10 -1.23 -20.05
N GLU A 14 7.04 -2.15 -19.82
CA GLU A 14 8.38 -1.80 -19.30
C GLU A 14 9.10 -0.87 -20.30
N GLY A 15 9.62 0.26 -19.79
CA GLY A 15 10.21 1.33 -20.59
C GLY A 15 9.25 2.47 -20.96
N ASP A 16 7.94 2.31 -20.78
CA ASP A 16 6.99 3.39 -21.07
C ASP A 16 7.14 4.56 -20.09
N THR A 17 7.03 5.78 -20.62
CA THR A 17 7.13 7.01 -19.82
C THR A 17 5.74 7.54 -19.46
N VAL A 18 5.52 7.77 -18.17
CA VAL A 18 4.28 8.36 -17.63
C VAL A 18 4.56 9.78 -17.15
N THR A 19 3.86 10.76 -17.73
CA THR A 19 3.88 12.16 -17.26
C THR A 19 2.77 12.42 -16.24
N LEU A 20 3.16 12.87 -15.06
CA LEU A 20 2.27 13.27 -13.96
C LEU A 20 2.36 14.78 -13.73
N ASN A 21 1.31 15.38 -13.21
CA ASN A 21 1.15 16.84 -13.16
C ASN A 21 0.95 17.42 -11.76
N LYS A 22 0.90 16.56 -10.72
CA LYS A 22 0.79 16.95 -9.32
C LYS A 22 1.86 16.22 -8.49
N PRO A 23 2.42 16.82 -7.43
CA PRO A 23 2.27 18.24 -7.06
C PRO A 23 2.91 19.19 -8.08
N THR A 24 3.96 18.73 -8.76
CA THR A 24 4.61 19.38 -9.91
C THR A 24 4.70 18.40 -11.08
N ARG A 25 5.00 18.91 -12.28
CA ARG A 25 5.19 18.05 -13.46
C ARG A 25 6.43 17.17 -13.27
N SER A 26 6.28 15.86 -13.47
CA SER A 26 7.38 14.88 -13.43
C SER A 26 7.12 13.75 -14.43
N GLU A 27 8.20 13.08 -14.83
CA GLU A 27 8.18 11.96 -15.79
C GLU A 27 8.81 10.74 -15.15
N TRP A 28 8.13 9.60 -15.26
CA TRP A 28 8.49 8.34 -14.61
C TRP A 28 8.50 7.22 -15.64
N ILE A 29 9.56 6.44 -15.66
CA ILE A 29 9.71 5.28 -16.55
C ILE A 29 9.23 4.04 -15.80
N ILE A 30 8.33 3.29 -16.42
CA ILE A 30 7.81 2.04 -15.87
C ILE A 30 8.88 0.96 -15.97
N ASP A 31 9.12 0.27 -14.85
CA ASP A 31 10.00 -0.88 -14.79
C ASP A 31 9.13 -2.16 -14.72
N LYS A 32 9.29 -2.97 -13.67
CA LYS A 32 8.65 -4.27 -13.53
C LYS A 32 7.25 -4.19 -12.92
N MET A 33 6.32 -4.99 -13.45
CA MET A 33 5.04 -5.24 -12.80
C MET A 33 5.24 -6.00 -11.48
N VAL A 34 4.62 -5.51 -10.40
CA VAL A 34 4.68 -6.09 -9.07
C VAL A 34 3.44 -6.93 -8.77
N ASN A 35 2.24 -6.37 -8.97
CA ASN A 35 0.98 -7.09 -8.80
C ASN A 35 -0.21 -6.34 -9.42
N THR A 36 -1.35 -7.03 -9.47
CA THR A 36 -2.66 -6.46 -9.80
C THR A 36 -3.66 -6.69 -8.67
N HIS A 37 -4.66 -5.83 -8.57
CA HIS A 37 -5.78 -5.98 -7.65
C HIS A 37 -7.09 -5.62 -8.35
N SER A 38 -8.17 -6.34 -8.05
CA SER A 38 -9.52 -6.04 -8.52
C SER A 38 -10.45 -5.95 -7.32
N HIS A 39 -11.35 -4.96 -7.38
CA HIS A 39 -12.45 -4.76 -6.48
C HIS A 39 -13.68 -4.42 -7.32
N GLN A 40 -14.40 -5.43 -7.79
CA GLN A 40 -15.71 -5.26 -8.43
C GLN A 40 -16.80 -5.39 -7.38
N CYS A 41 -17.71 -4.43 -7.37
CA CYS A 41 -18.87 -4.40 -6.50
C CYS A 41 -20.11 -4.82 -7.27
N GLU A 42 -21.04 -5.50 -6.60
CA GLU A 42 -22.40 -5.73 -7.13
C GLU A 42 -23.29 -4.49 -6.95
N LEU A 43 -23.07 -3.75 -5.85
CA LEU A 43 -23.83 -2.55 -5.52
C LEU A 43 -23.24 -1.34 -6.25
N GLN A 44 -24.03 -0.71 -7.14
CA GLN A 44 -23.64 0.49 -7.88
C GLN A 44 -23.40 1.73 -7.00
N SER A 45 -23.76 1.69 -5.72
CA SER A 45 -23.45 2.74 -4.76
C SER A 45 -22.00 2.71 -4.26
N ALA A 46 -21.29 1.61 -4.49
CA ALA A 46 -19.87 1.44 -4.17
C ALA A 46 -19.07 1.38 -5.47
N ASP A 47 -17.91 2.04 -5.49
CA ASP A 47 -17.11 2.10 -6.70
C ASP A 47 -16.44 0.75 -7.03
N SER A 48 -16.36 0.44 -8.33
CA SER A 48 -15.69 -0.75 -8.85
C SER A 48 -14.40 -0.35 -9.56
N TYR A 49 -13.26 -0.90 -9.15
CA TYR A 49 -11.98 -0.57 -9.74
C TYR A 49 -11.03 -1.76 -9.83
N ALA A 50 -10.09 -1.65 -10.75
CA ALA A 50 -8.90 -2.46 -10.80
C ALA A 50 -7.66 -1.57 -10.63
N SER A 51 -6.56 -2.17 -10.16
CA SER A 51 -5.29 -1.49 -10.08
C SER A 51 -4.13 -2.39 -10.43
N VAL A 52 -3.08 -1.78 -10.98
CA VAL A 52 -1.80 -2.43 -11.27
C VAL A 52 -0.68 -1.64 -10.63
N LEU A 53 0.24 -2.33 -9.96
CA LEU A 53 1.41 -1.77 -9.31
C LEU A 53 2.65 -2.15 -10.11
N PHE A 54 3.52 -1.17 -10.36
CA PHE A 54 4.85 -1.35 -10.93
C PHE A 54 5.92 -0.73 -10.03
N THR A 55 7.15 -1.20 -10.15
CA THR A 55 8.31 -0.35 -9.85
C THR A 55 8.49 0.66 -10.98
N CYS A 56 9.03 1.82 -10.66
CA CYS A 56 9.40 2.83 -11.65
C CYS A 56 10.62 3.62 -11.15
N HIS A 57 11.19 4.43 -12.03
CA HIS A 57 12.17 5.43 -11.67
C HIS A 57 11.90 6.77 -12.33
N ASN A 58 12.32 7.85 -11.69
CA ASN A 58 12.20 9.20 -12.23
C ASN A 58 13.15 9.36 -13.41
N ALA A 59 12.65 9.88 -14.54
CA ALA A 59 13.44 10.01 -15.76
C ALA A 59 14.59 11.05 -15.65
N ALA A 60 14.49 12.00 -14.70
CA ALA A 60 15.45 13.08 -14.55
C ALA A 60 16.66 12.72 -13.66
N ASP A 61 16.44 11.98 -12.57
CA ASP A 61 17.46 11.71 -11.56
C ASP A 61 17.61 10.21 -11.19
N GLY A 62 16.79 9.33 -11.77
CA GLY A 62 16.81 7.89 -11.50
C GLY A 62 16.26 7.49 -10.13
N GLN A 63 15.58 8.38 -9.40
CA GLN A 63 14.97 8.05 -8.12
C GLN A 63 13.99 6.88 -8.27
N GLU A 64 14.26 5.77 -7.59
CA GLU A 64 13.37 4.60 -7.58
C GLU A 64 12.08 4.87 -6.79
N ALA A 65 10.96 4.36 -7.30
CA ALA A 65 9.65 4.54 -6.73
C ALA A 65 8.72 3.36 -7.07
N PHE A 66 7.50 3.46 -6.56
CA PHE A 66 6.38 2.63 -6.99
C PHE A 66 5.36 3.50 -7.70
N ILE A 67 4.77 2.98 -8.78
CA ILE A 67 3.62 3.58 -9.45
C ILE A 67 2.44 2.62 -9.42
N ARG A 68 1.28 3.10 -8.96
CA ARG A 68 0.01 2.38 -9.11
C ARG A 68 -0.97 3.15 -9.97
N VAL A 69 -1.57 2.43 -10.90
CA VAL A 69 -2.65 2.93 -11.75
C VAL A 69 -3.95 2.28 -11.31
N TYR A 70 -4.91 3.10 -10.89
CA TYR A 70 -6.29 2.72 -10.62
C TYR A 70 -7.15 3.04 -11.82
N VAL A 71 -7.99 2.11 -12.24
CA VAL A 71 -8.94 2.29 -13.35
C VAL A 71 -10.31 1.84 -12.88
N GLN A 72 -11.34 2.65 -13.09
CA GLN A 72 -12.72 2.22 -12.88
C GLN A 72 -13.06 1.05 -13.81
N VAL A 73 -13.66 0.00 -13.27
CA VAL A 73 -14.14 -1.15 -14.04
C VAL A 73 -15.65 -1.26 -13.88
N PRO A 74 -16.36 -1.95 -14.80
CA PRO A 74 -17.79 -2.15 -14.65
C PRO A 74 -18.13 -2.89 -13.35
N HIS A 75 -19.32 -2.60 -12.81
CA HIS A 75 -19.87 -3.42 -11.72
C HIS A 75 -20.08 -4.86 -12.20
N THR A 76 -20.13 -5.79 -11.25
CA THR A 76 -20.39 -7.20 -11.56
C THR A 76 -21.68 -7.35 -12.37
N GLY A 77 -21.60 -8.00 -13.52
CA GLY A 77 -22.72 -8.22 -14.45
C GLY A 77 -22.83 -7.20 -15.58
N TYR A 78 -22.03 -6.12 -15.55
CA TYR A 78 -22.01 -5.07 -16.58
C TYR A 78 -20.78 -5.16 -17.51
N GLU A 79 -19.93 -6.16 -17.36
CA GLU A 79 -18.69 -6.33 -18.14
C GLU A 79 -18.95 -6.47 -19.65
N HIS A 80 -20.08 -7.07 -20.01
CA HIS A 80 -20.50 -7.29 -21.39
C HIS A 80 -21.59 -6.32 -21.85
N ALA A 81 -21.94 -5.32 -21.04
CA ALA A 81 -22.92 -4.32 -21.42
C ALA A 81 -22.37 -3.43 -22.56
N ASP A 82 -23.29 -2.86 -23.33
CA ASP A 82 -22.93 -1.93 -24.39
C ASP A 82 -22.19 -0.69 -23.82
N GLN A 83 -21.46 -0.01 -24.69
CA GLN A 83 -20.61 1.13 -24.30
C GLN A 83 -21.40 2.26 -23.63
N ALA A 84 -22.64 2.52 -24.06
CA ALA A 84 -23.46 3.58 -23.50
C ALA A 84 -23.93 3.22 -22.09
N THR A 85 -24.27 1.95 -21.86
CA THR A 85 -24.58 1.43 -20.52
C THR A 85 -23.38 1.53 -19.58
N ARG A 86 -22.20 1.05 -19.98
CA ARG A 86 -20.97 1.16 -19.16
C ARG A 86 -20.60 2.61 -18.88
N ALA A 87 -20.75 3.51 -19.86
CA ALA A 87 -20.46 4.94 -19.66
C ALA A 87 -21.34 5.61 -18.60
N ARG A 88 -22.55 5.08 -18.35
CA ARG A 88 -23.44 5.57 -17.28
C ARG A 88 -22.95 5.18 -15.88
N GLU A 89 -22.05 4.20 -15.78
CA GLU A 89 -21.45 3.82 -14.49
C GLU A 89 -20.31 4.75 -14.06
N ALA A 90 -19.84 5.66 -14.93
CA ALA A 90 -18.72 6.53 -14.63
C ALA A 90 -18.96 7.35 -13.34
N THR A 91 -18.05 7.22 -12.38
CA THR A 91 -18.09 7.90 -11.09
C THR A 91 -16.86 8.81 -10.92
N ASP A 92 -16.95 9.75 -9.99
CA ASP A 92 -15.76 10.41 -9.42
C ASP A 92 -15.30 9.63 -8.18
N PHE A 93 -14.05 9.18 -8.20
CA PHE A 93 -13.46 8.41 -7.12
C PHE A 93 -12.02 8.87 -6.88
N THR A 94 -11.65 8.91 -5.60
CA THR A 94 -10.28 9.14 -5.19
C THR A 94 -9.85 7.97 -4.32
N PRO A 95 -8.88 7.15 -4.76
CA PRO A 95 -8.42 5.99 -4.01
C PRO A 95 -8.01 6.34 -2.58
N PRO A 96 -8.36 5.51 -1.57
CA PRO A 96 -7.89 5.69 -0.19
C PRO A 96 -6.36 5.84 -0.09
N GLU A 97 -5.63 5.12 -0.94
CA GLU A 97 -4.16 5.22 -1.04
C GLU A 97 -3.67 6.63 -1.34
N LEU A 98 -4.30 7.33 -2.30
CA LEU A 98 -3.90 8.71 -2.63
C LEU A 98 -4.15 9.64 -1.44
N LYS A 99 -5.32 9.53 -0.81
CA LYS A 99 -5.67 10.33 0.38
C LYS A 99 -4.69 10.09 1.53
N ALA A 100 -4.29 8.84 1.75
CA ALA A 100 -3.33 8.47 2.78
C ALA A 100 -1.96 9.09 2.51
N TYR A 101 -1.40 8.91 1.31
CA TYR A 101 -0.08 9.46 0.99
C TYR A 101 -0.07 10.98 0.91
N GLU A 102 -1.12 11.62 0.39
CA GLU A 102 -1.25 13.09 0.44
C GLU A 102 -1.23 13.59 1.89
N PHE A 103 -1.97 12.93 2.79
CA PHE A 103 -2.03 13.32 4.20
C PHE A 103 -0.68 13.12 4.91
N LEU A 104 -0.08 11.93 4.78
CA LEU A 104 1.16 11.57 5.46
C LEU A 104 2.33 12.46 5.02
N THR A 105 2.43 12.72 3.71
CA THR A 105 3.45 13.61 3.13
C THR A 105 3.25 15.04 3.62
N LYS A 106 2.02 15.56 3.57
CA LYS A 106 1.71 16.91 4.07
C LYS A 106 1.99 17.07 5.56
N LYS A 107 1.89 16.00 6.34
CA LYS A 107 2.22 15.98 7.78
C LYS A 107 3.70 15.72 8.08
N GLY A 108 4.53 15.50 7.05
CA GLY A 108 5.96 15.26 7.22
C GLY A 108 6.27 13.97 7.97
N SER A 109 5.49 12.91 7.76
CA SER A 109 5.79 11.60 8.36
C SER A 109 7.18 11.13 7.92
N GLN A 110 8.01 10.73 8.89
CA GLN A 110 9.39 10.28 8.65
C GLN A 110 9.52 8.76 8.50
N ASN A 111 8.48 8.01 8.84
CA ASN A 111 8.47 6.55 8.88
C ASN A 111 7.41 5.93 7.96
N THR A 112 6.95 6.68 6.96
CA THR A 112 6.07 6.20 5.89
C THR A 112 6.54 6.76 4.53
N PRO A 113 6.26 6.08 3.41
CA PRO A 113 6.65 6.58 2.10
C PRO A 113 6.04 7.94 1.77
N GLN A 114 6.83 8.79 1.12
CA GLN A 114 6.36 10.08 0.61
C GLN A 114 5.63 9.94 -0.73
N LEU A 115 4.60 10.75 -0.92
CA LEU A 115 3.95 10.97 -2.22
C LEU A 115 4.87 11.81 -3.09
N LEU A 116 5.28 11.27 -4.23
CA LEU A 116 6.19 11.95 -5.15
C LEU A 116 5.43 12.63 -6.28
N ALA A 117 4.45 11.93 -6.86
CA ALA A 117 3.61 12.48 -7.91
C ALA A 117 2.27 11.77 -8.01
N TYR A 118 1.29 12.43 -8.63
CA TYR A 118 0.03 11.79 -9.01
C TYR A 118 -0.64 12.51 -10.17
N LYS A 119 -1.61 11.84 -10.78
CA LYS A 119 -2.52 12.38 -11.78
C LYS A 119 -3.89 11.75 -11.58
N ARG A 120 -4.95 12.57 -11.64
CA ARG A 120 -6.33 12.10 -11.72
C ARG A 120 -6.88 12.48 -13.08
N GLY A 121 -7.69 11.62 -13.66
CA GLY A 121 -8.32 11.85 -14.96
C GLY A 121 -9.51 10.94 -15.18
N SER A 122 -9.98 10.94 -16.42
CA SER A 122 -11.06 10.09 -16.89
C SER A 122 -10.58 9.23 -18.04
N GLN A 123 -11.11 8.02 -18.13
CA GLN A 123 -10.90 7.11 -19.24
C GLN A 123 -11.43 7.72 -20.53
N ASP A 124 -10.77 7.40 -21.63
CA ASP A 124 -11.23 7.76 -22.97
C ASP A 124 -12.50 6.98 -23.37
N ARG A 125 -12.95 7.17 -24.62
CA ARG A 125 -14.13 6.48 -25.13
C ARG A 125 -13.93 4.97 -25.23
N SER A 126 -12.72 4.49 -25.48
CA SER A 126 -12.38 3.07 -25.57
C SER A 126 -12.16 2.38 -24.22
N GLY A 127 -12.12 3.14 -23.12
CA GLY A 127 -12.01 2.61 -21.76
C GLY A 127 -13.09 1.59 -21.40
N VAL A 128 -12.77 0.76 -20.40
CA VAL A 128 -13.71 -0.26 -19.89
C VAL A 128 -14.91 0.38 -19.19
N VAL A 129 -14.75 1.57 -18.64
CA VAL A 129 -15.86 2.45 -18.27
C VAL A 129 -15.58 3.79 -18.93
N PRO A 130 -16.17 4.10 -20.11
CA PRO A 130 -15.91 5.35 -20.79
C PRO A 130 -16.22 6.54 -19.87
N ARG A 131 -15.29 7.51 -19.79
CA ARG A 131 -15.32 8.63 -18.83
C ARG A 131 -15.20 8.25 -17.34
N GLY A 132 -15.12 6.97 -17.00
CA GLY A 132 -14.86 6.50 -15.64
C GLY A 132 -13.52 6.99 -15.13
N HIS A 133 -13.33 6.99 -13.82
CA HIS A 133 -12.10 7.53 -13.24
C HIS A 133 -10.87 6.69 -13.59
N ILE A 134 -9.72 7.37 -13.62
CA ILE A 134 -8.40 6.76 -13.69
C ILE A 134 -7.42 7.62 -12.87
N THR A 135 -6.64 6.98 -12.01
CA THR A 135 -5.71 7.67 -11.09
C THR A 135 -4.35 7.00 -11.09
N TRP A 136 -3.30 7.78 -11.31
CA TRP A 136 -1.91 7.36 -11.20
C TRP A 136 -1.33 7.94 -9.91
N ILE A 137 -0.63 7.13 -9.14
CA ILE A 137 -0.01 7.52 -7.87
C ILE A 137 1.43 7.01 -7.89
N VAL A 138 2.38 7.89 -7.64
CA VAL A 138 3.79 7.56 -7.46
C VAL A 138 4.21 7.90 -6.04
N TRP A 139 4.78 6.94 -5.34
CA TRP A 139 5.31 7.13 -4.00
C TRP A 139 6.68 6.48 -3.85
N GLU A 140 7.41 6.97 -2.87
CA GLU A 140 8.76 6.56 -2.54
C GLU A 140 8.91 5.05 -2.32
N LYS A 141 9.95 4.48 -2.90
CA LYS A 141 10.46 3.17 -2.50
C LYS A 141 11.48 3.39 -1.37
N VAL A 142 10.99 3.28 -0.13
CA VAL A 142 11.82 3.47 1.07
C VAL A 142 13.01 2.50 1.10
N PRO A 143 14.15 2.90 1.68
CA PRO A 143 15.33 2.05 1.78
C PRO A 143 15.11 0.84 2.70
N GLY A 144 15.95 -0.17 2.55
CA GLY A 144 15.96 -1.35 3.41
C GLY A 144 15.21 -2.56 2.85
N LYS A 145 15.02 -3.57 3.71
CA LYS A 145 14.44 -4.87 3.36
C LYS A 145 13.10 -5.07 4.06
N ARG A 146 12.10 -5.54 3.31
CA ARG A 146 10.82 -5.95 3.89
C ARG A 146 11.05 -7.15 4.81
N LEU A 147 10.54 -7.09 6.03
CA LEU A 147 10.81 -8.11 7.05
C LEU A 147 10.11 -9.46 6.81
N GLY A 148 9.14 -9.51 5.91
CA GLY A 148 8.54 -10.77 5.49
C GLY A 148 7.28 -10.59 4.64
N ASP A 149 6.35 -11.54 4.76
CA ASP A 149 5.11 -11.57 4.00
C ASP A 149 3.87 -11.32 4.89
N TYR A 150 2.69 -11.73 4.40
CA TYR A 150 1.46 -11.58 5.16
C TYR A 150 1.41 -12.46 6.43
N LYS A 151 2.09 -13.61 6.42
CA LYS A 151 2.01 -14.65 7.44
C LYS A 151 3.18 -14.62 8.40
N SER A 152 4.41 -14.40 7.92
CA SER A 152 5.61 -14.48 8.74
C SER A 152 6.66 -13.41 8.40
N ALA A 153 7.38 -12.98 9.42
CA ALA A 153 8.55 -12.11 9.35
C ALA A 153 9.83 -12.95 9.14
N PHE A 154 9.86 -13.81 8.11
CA PHE A 154 10.98 -14.76 7.93
C PHE A 154 12.34 -14.05 7.81
N VAL A 155 12.43 -12.89 7.16
CA VAL A 155 13.68 -12.11 7.09
C VAL A 155 14.12 -11.65 8.48
N TYR A 156 13.18 -11.28 9.34
CA TYR A 156 13.48 -10.95 10.74
C TYR A 156 13.96 -12.18 11.51
N TRP A 157 13.36 -13.36 11.31
CA TRP A 157 13.75 -14.57 12.04
C TRP A 157 15.08 -15.17 11.59
N ASP A 158 15.53 -14.86 10.38
CA ASP A 158 16.85 -15.22 9.88
C ASP A 158 17.97 -14.31 10.42
N MET A 159 17.62 -13.18 11.07
CA MET A 159 18.58 -12.28 11.73
C MET A 159 19.08 -12.84 13.07
N ASP A 160 20.28 -12.42 13.47
CA ASP A 160 20.81 -12.75 14.80
C ASP A 160 20.03 -12.06 15.94
N CYS A 161 20.36 -12.40 17.19
CA CYS A 161 19.65 -11.87 18.37
C CYS A 161 19.74 -10.34 18.48
N GLU A 162 20.90 -9.75 18.19
CA GLU A 162 21.14 -8.32 18.34
C GLU A 162 20.44 -7.52 17.23
N GLN A 163 20.46 -8.02 16.00
CA GLN A 163 19.70 -7.45 14.89
C GLN A 163 18.20 -7.47 15.17
N ARG A 164 17.65 -8.60 15.64
CA ARG A 164 16.23 -8.69 16.01
C ARG A 164 15.87 -7.74 17.15
N LYS A 165 16.75 -7.59 18.15
CA LYS A 165 16.60 -6.60 19.22
C LYS A 165 16.53 -5.17 18.67
N ARG A 166 17.44 -4.78 17.77
CA ARG A 166 17.43 -3.45 17.12
C ARG A 166 16.13 -3.19 16.36
N VAL A 167 15.61 -4.18 15.64
CA VAL A 167 14.32 -4.08 14.94
C VAL A 167 13.17 -3.84 15.93
N ARG A 168 13.12 -4.58 17.04
CA ARG A 168 12.10 -4.41 18.08
C ARG A 168 12.18 -3.03 18.75
N GLU A 169 13.38 -2.55 19.07
CA GLU A 169 13.61 -1.21 19.62
C GLU A 169 13.15 -0.11 18.65
N ALA A 170 13.48 -0.24 17.36
CA ALA A 170 12.99 0.67 16.33
C ALA A 170 11.46 0.59 16.18
N PHE A 171 10.87 -0.60 16.24
CA PHE A 171 9.42 -0.76 16.22
C PHE A 171 8.76 0.00 17.37
N LEU A 172 9.25 -0.15 18.60
CA LEU A 172 8.69 0.55 19.78
C LEU A 172 8.81 2.07 19.68
N ARG A 173 9.85 2.57 19.01
CA ARG A 173 10.04 4.01 18.75
C ARG A 173 9.10 4.52 17.65
N GLU A 174 9.03 3.83 16.52
CA GLU A 174 8.37 4.32 15.30
C GLU A 174 6.86 4.02 15.26
N PHE A 175 6.43 2.88 15.79
CA PHE A 175 5.04 2.44 15.72
C PHE A 175 4.05 3.40 16.39
N PRO A 176 4.31 3.94 17.60
CA PRO A 176 3.43 4.94 18.20
C PRO A 176 3.31 6.20 17.34
N ALA A 177 4.41 6.67 16.75
CA ALA A 177 4.41 7.85 15.88
C ALA A 177 3.57 7.61 14.62
N ALA A 178 3.78 6.48 13.94
CA ALA A 178 3.02 6.10 12.75
C ALA A 178 1.52 5.95 13.05
N LYS A 179 1.15 5.30 14.17
CA LYS A 179 -0.25 5.14 14.58
C LYS A 179 -0.92 6.48 14.89
N LYS A 180 -0.22 7.38 15.59
CA LYS A 180 -0.75 8.70 16.00
C LYS A 180 -0.97 9.65 14.82
N MET A 181 -0.35 9.41 13.66
CA MET A 181 -0.62 10.18 12.44
C MET A 181 -2.07 10.04 11.96
N GLY A 182 -2.76 8.94 12.31
CA GLY A 182 -4.17 8.74 11.95
C GLY A 182 -4.41 8.10 10.59
N TYR A 183 -3.34 7.64 9.91
CA TYR A 183 -3.39 6.70 8.79
C TYR A 183 -2.42 5.55 9.06
N PHE A 184 -2.83 4.32 8.77
CA PHE A 184 -2.00 3.14 9.00
C PHE A 184 -2.46 1.99 8.08
N PRO A 185 -1.55 1.10 7.64
CA PRO A 185 -1.93 -0.02 6.79
C PRO A 185 -3.06 -0.86 7.39
N ASN A 186 -4.13 -1.09 6.62
CA ASN A 186 -5.22 -1.93 7.06
C ASN A 186 -4.73 -3.37 7.25
N ALA A 187 -5.16 -3.99 8.35
CA ALA A 187 -4.73 -5.33 8.74
C ALA A 187 -3.20 -5.53 8.69
N ALA A 188 -2.42 -4.54 9.16
CA ALA A 188 -0.94 -4.57 9.10
C ALA A 188 -0.33 -5.87 9.65
N ARG A 189 0.71 -6.32 8.94
CA ARG A 189 1.43 -7.61 9.06
C ARG A 189 2.94 -7.40 8.80
N PRO A 190 3.79 -8.44 8.94
CA PRO A 190 5.24 -8.30 8.66
C PRO A 190 5.57 -7.66 7.31
N ARG A 191 4.81 -7.97 6.24
CA ARG A 191 4.97 -7.34 4.92
C ARG A 191 4.90 -5.81 4.90
N ASN A 192 4.31 -5.21 5.93
CA ASN A 192 4.15 -3.77 6.07
C ASN A 192 5.33 -3.12 6.79
N LEU A 193 6.35 -3.88 7.20
CA LEU A 193 7.57 -3.39 7.83
C LEU A 193 8.74 -3.49 6.84
N VAL A 194 9.45 -2.38 6.66
CA VAL A 194 10.73 -2.34 5.94
C VAL A 194 11.79 -1.85 6.91
N TRP A 195 12.84 -2.66 7.09
CA TRP A 195 13.96 -2.37 7.97
C TRP A 195 15.16 -1.90 7.16
N ASP A 196 15.61 -0.68 7.44
CA ASP A 196 16.87 -0.13 6.97
C ASP A 196 17.91 -0.31 8.08
N GLU A 197 18.79 -1.29 7.88
CA GLU A 197 19.81 -1.65 8.86
C GLU A 197 20.91 -0.59 9.01
N GLU A 198 21.22 0.11 7.92
CA GLU A 198 22.27 1.14 7.87
C GLU A 198 21.80 2.39 8.62
N ALA A 199 20.57 2.85 8.35
CA ALA A 199 19.99 3.99 9.05
C ALA A 199 19.45 3.63 10.45
N GLY A 200 19.24 2.34 10.76
CA GLY A 200 18.54 1.90 11.97
C GLY A 200 17.07 2.36 12.00
N ALA A 201 16.45 2.46 10.83
CA ALA A 201 15.13 3.01 10.62
C ALA A 201 14.11 1.94 10.23
N LEU A 202 12.88 2.06 10.73
CA LEU A 202 11.78 1.17 10.41
C LEU A 202 10.65 1.94 9.73
N TYR A 203 10.31 1.55 8.52
CA TYR A 203 9.25 2.16 7.73
C TYR A 203 7.99 1.29 7.71
N PHE A 204 6.84 1.94 7.79
CA PHE A 204 5.54 1.32 7.59
C PHE A 204 5.07 1.56 6.16
N VAL A 205 4.72 0.50 5.43
CA VAL A 205 4.33 0.57 4.00
C VAL A 205 2.99 -0.11 3.73
N GLY A 206 2.40 0.12 2.55
CA GLY A 206 1.21 -0.60 2.08
C GLY A 206 -0.11 0.05 2.51
N PHE A 207 -0.35 1.28 2.06
CA PHE A 207 -1.50 2.12 2.43
C PHE A 207 -2.72 2.01 1.50
N ARG A 208 -2.76 1.01 0.60
CA ARG A 208 -3.82 0.83 -0.40
C ARG A 208 -5.24 1.08 0.14
N ASP A 209 -5.54 0.39 1.24
CA ASP A 209 -6.86 0.35 1.86
C ASP A 209 -6.87 1.15 3.19
N ALA A 210 -5.91 2.05 3.38
CA ALA A 210 -5.80 2.82 4.62
C ALA A 210 -6.87 3.91 4.69
N MET A 211 -7.64 3.91 5.77
CA MET A 211 -8.67 4.90 6.06
C MET A 211 -8.26 5.75 7.26
N PRO A 212 -8.70 7.02 7.32
CA PRO A 212 -8.41 7.88 8.46
C PRO A 212 -9.03 7.33 9.74
N PHE A 213 -8.28 7.39 10.84
CA PHE A 213 -8.77 7.01 12.16
C PHE A 213 -8.17 7.90 13.25
N LYS A 214 -8.79 7.90 14.43
CA LYS A 214 -8.21 8.48 15.64
C LYS A 214 -7.53 7.36 16.43
N ALA A 215 -6.23 7.50 16.66
CA ALA A 215 -5.46 6.54 17.44
C ALA A 215 -6.03 6.41 18.87
N LYS A 216 -6.19 5.18 19.35
CA LYS A 216 -6.65 4.84 20.69
C LYS A 216 -5.84 3.65 21.22
N GLY A 217 -5.60 3.61 22.52
CA GLY A 217 -4.86 2.53 23.19
C GLY A 217 -3.35 2.77 23.27
N THR A 218 -2.65 1.73 23.72
CA THR A 218 -1.19 1.66 23.81
C THR A 218 -0.58 1.06 22.54
N PHE A 219 0.68 1.37 22.30
CA PHE A 219 1.43 0.97 21.11
C PHE A 219 2.80 0.41 21.53
N GLY A 220 2.80 -0.58 22.42
CA GLY A 220 4.02 -1.20 22.95
C GLY A 220 4.27 -2.62 22.41
N GLU A 221 4.97 -3.40 23.23
CA GLU A 221 5.38 -4.78 22.93
C GLU A 221 4.21 -5.73 22.66
N GLU A 222 3.01 -5.41 23.19
CA GLU A 222 1.79 -6.17 22.96
C GLU A 222 1.44 -6.31 21.47
N TRP A 223 2.04 -5.48 20.61
CA TRP A 223 1.88 -5.51 19.15
C TRP A 223 2.91 -6.38 18.41
N PHE A 224 4.04 -6.76 19.02
CA PHE A 224 5.04 -7.62 18.37
C PHE A 224 4.44 -8.89 17.74
N PRO A 225 3.52 -9.61 18.42
CA PRO A 225 2.91 -10.81 17.86
C PRO A 225 2.15 -10.56 16.56
N ARG A 226 1.55 -9.36 16.41
CA ARG A 226 0.77 -9.01 15.22
C ARG A 226 1.66 -8.91 13.98
N PHE A 227 2.91 -8.51 14.18
CA PHE A 227 3.95 -8.33 13.18
C PHE A 227 4.97 -9.48 13.17
N ASP A 228 4.68 -10.60 13.84
CA ASP A 228 5.56 -11.77 13.94
C ASP A 228 6.98 -11.41 14.44
N LEU A 229 7.09 -10.38 15.29
CA LEU A 229 8.33 -9.99 15.98
C LEU A 229 8.48 -10.67 17.36
N ALA A 230 7.48 -11.45 17.75
CA ALA A 230 7.49 -12.32 18.92
C ALA A 230 6.66 -13.57 18.60
N LYS A 231 7.19 -14.74 18.94
CA LYS A 231 6.53 -16.04 18.73
C LYS A 231 6.05 -16.61 20.06
N PRO A 232 4.75 -16.93 20.18
CA PRO A 232 4.21 -17.51 21.40
C PRO A 232 4.70 -18.96 21.56
N PRO A 233 4.82 -19.45 22.81
CA PRO A 233 5.03 -20.88 23.05
C PRO A 233 3.87 -21.74 22.54
N GLN A 234 2.65 -21.17 22.42
CA GLN A 234 1.46 -21.85 21.90
C GLN A 234 0.89 -21.13 20.66
N ARG A 235 0.54 -21.91 19.61
CA ARG A 235 0.09 -21.37 18.30
C ARG A 235 -1.18 -20.50 18.33
N HIS A 236 -2.03 -20.62 19.35
CA HIS A 236 -3.40 -20.09 19.34
C HIS A 236 -3.62 -18.81 20.17
N TYR A 237 -2.57 -18.04 20.48
CA TYR A 237 -2.70 -16.82 21.30
C TYR A 237 -3.76 -15.82 20.78
N ARG A 238 -3.97 -15.74 19.46
CA ARG A 238 -4.94 -14.80 18.84
C ARG A 238 -6.41 -15.11 19.16
N SER A 239 -6.72 -16.37 19.48
CA SER A 239 -8.04 -16.80 19.92
C SER A 239 -8.17 -16.83 21.44
N ASN A 240 -7.07 -16.58 22.15
CA ASN A 240 -7.09 -16.52 23.60
C ASN A 240 -7.69 -15.18 24.06
N ARG A 241 -8.89 -15.25 24.65
CA ARG A 241 -9.58 -14.06 25.18
C ARG A 241 -8.87 -13.47 26.40
N ASP A 242 -7.99 -14.24 27.04
CA ASP A 242 -7.25 -13.86 28.23
C ASP A 242 -5.86 -13.27 27.91
N TYR A 243 -5.51 -13.14 26.61
CA TYR A 243 -4.26 -12.47 26.23
C TYR A 243 -4.32 -10.99 26.59
N ASN A 244 -3.55 -10.61 27.60
CA ASN A 244 -3.48 -9.27 28.18
C ASN A 244 -2.35 -8.41 27.60
N GLY A 245 -1.58 -8.93 26.62
CA GLY A 245 -0.41 -8.25 26.07
C GLY A 245 0.93 -8.71 26.63
N ASP A 246 0.95 -9.61 27.62
CA ASP A 246 2.18 -10.17 28.19
C ASP A 246 2.84 -11.16 27.21
N ILE A 247 4.11 -10.90 26.90
CA ILE A 247 4.94 -11.70 26.02
C ILE A 247 6.24 -12.18 26.71
N SER A 248 6.29 -12.16 28.03
CA SER A 248 7.52 -12.44 28.80
C SER A 248 8.08 -13.86 28.59
N ASP A 249 7.22 -14.83 28.28
CA ASP A 249 7.58 -16.23 28.00
C ASP A 249 7.72 -16.54 26.50
N TRP A 250 7.71 -15.50 25.65
CA TRP A 250 7.73 -15.66 24.20
C TRP A 250 9.16 -15.65 23.66
N GLN A 251 9.34 -16.29 22.50
CA GLN A 251 10.56 -16.13 21.75
C GLN A 251 10.55 -14.75 21.07
N LEU A 252 11.52 -13.91 21.41
CA LEU A 252 11.72 -12.59 20.80
C LEU A 252 12.77 -12.67 19.69
#